data_AF-A0A0S3KC16-F1
#
_entry.id   AF-A0A0S3KC16-F1
#
_cell.length_a   1.000
_cell.length_b   1.000
_cell.length_c   1.000
_cell.angle_alpha   90.00
_cell.angle_beta   90.00
_cell.angle_gamma   90.00
#
_symmetry.space_group_name_H-M   'P 1'
#
loop_
_entity.id
_entity.type
_entity.pdbx_description
1 polymer ?
#
loop_
_entity_poly.entity_id
_entity_poly.type
_entity_poly.pdbx_seq_one_letter_code
_entity_poly.pdbx_strand_id
1 'polypeptide(L)'
;MKGKIVGFLVVTVSTVLLGSTFVLSKDNAYTKSSDKVMISEEASNINSSSDSVPESSSIEENDSIVDFKNINGEQLYNTFKGPNASEIVNLLDQFHDDSDRVVVTSYGEVLSGQIDFKAEGSNKRKIDTSTYPKGITIYDLKVLIEIHKDEINELSEKYSQ
;
A
#
# COMPACT_ATOMS: atom_id res chain seq x y z
N MET A 1 -16.02 37.20 -77.51
CA MET A 1 -14.77 37.99 -77.57
C MET A 1 -14.72 38.92 -76.35
N LYS A 2 -13.53 39.06 -75.74
CA LYS A 2 -13.20 39.84 -74.52
C LYS A 2 -13.52 39.07 -73.23
N GLY A 3 -12.58 38.70 -72.37
CA GLY A 3 -11.14 38.88 -72.36
C GLY A 3 -10.59 38.63 -70.95
N LYS A 4 -9.41 37.98 -70.91
CA LYS A 4 -8.34 38.11 -69.90
C LYS A 4 -8.59 37.56 -68.49
N ILE A 5 -8.09 36.33 -68.31
CA ILE A 5 -7.61 35.78 -67.04
C ILE A 5 -6.24 36.41 -66.76
N VAL A 6 -6.13 37.23 -65.71
CA VAL A 6 -4.85 37.67 -65.11
C VAL A 6 -5.11 37.98 -63.64
N GLY A 7 -4.29 37.48 -62.73
CA GLY A 7 -4.26 37.92 -61.34
C GLY A 7 -3.85 36.80 -60.39
N PHE A 8 -2.59 36.39 -60.44
CA PHE A 8 -1.60 36.70 -59.39
C PHE A 8 -1.88 36.04 -58.03
N LEU A 9 -1.07 35.02 -57.78
CA LEU A 9 -0.78 34.37 -56.51
C LEU A 9 -0.30 35.41 -55.49
N VAL A 10 -0.98 35.49 -54.35
CA VAL A 10 -0.44 36.08 -53.11
C VAL A 10 -0.77 35.13 -51.98
N VAL A 11 0.15 34.23 -51.68
CA VAL A 11 0.14 33.46 -50.43
C VAL A 11 0.58 34.41 -49.33
N THR A 12 -0.38 35.03 -48.64
CA THR A 12 -0.10 35.84 -47.46
C THR A 12 -0.06 34.91 -46.25
N VAL A 13 1.17 34.56 -45.84
CA VAL A 13 1.46 33.94 -44.55
C VAL A 13 1.25 35.01 -43.47
N SER A 14 0.08 34.98 -42.82
CA SER A 14 -0.15 35.79 -41.60
C SER A 14 0.06 34.91 -40.38
N THR A 15 1.29 34.97 -39.87
CA THR A 15 1.70 34.53 -38.54
C THR A 15 1.00 35.43 -37.51
N VAL A 16 -0.02 34.91 -36.82
CA VAL A 16 -0.52 35.53 -35.59
C VAL A 16 -0.09 34.65 -34.42
N LEU A 17 1.03 35.04 -33.84
CA LEU A 17 1.48 34.62 -32.52
C LEU A 17 0.60 35.29 -31.44
N LEU A 18 0.44 34.56 -30.33
CA LEU A 18 0.06 35.00 -28.98
C LEU A 18 -1.43 34.92 -28.63
N GLY A 19 -1.74 33.89 -27.83
CA GLY A 19 -3.00 33.80 -27.10
C GLY A 19 -3.19 32.52 -26.30
N SER A 20 -2.15 31.91 -25.72
CA SER A 20 -2.32 30.76 -24.83
C SER A 20 -1.95 31.13 -23.40
N THR A 21 -2.84 31.83 -22.70
CA THR A 21 -2.92 31.70 -21.24
C THR A 21 -3.67 30.41 -20.96
N PHE A 22 -2.95 29.29 -21.01
CA PHE A 22 -3.43 28.06 -20.40
C PHE A 22 -3.41 28.31 -18.89
N VAL A 23 -4.57 28.68 -18.33
CA VAL A 23 -4.79 28.64 -16.89
C VAL A 23 -4.79 27.16 -16.52
N LEU A 24 -3.61 26.63 -16.24
CA LEU A 24 -3.45 25.35 -15.55
C LEU A 24 -3.83 25.58 -14.08
N SER A 25 -5.13 25.69 -13.82
CA SER A 25 -5.68 25.31 -12.53
C SER A 25 -5.52 23.80 -12.41
N LYS A 26 -4.32 23.36 -12.03
CA LYS A 26 -4.07 21.96 -11.66
C LYS A 26 -3.94 21.88 -10.15
N ASP A 27 -5.03 22.18 -9.46
CA ASP A 27 -5.28 21.60 -8.15
C ASP A 27 -5.79 20.16 -8.36
N ASN A 28 -4.92 19.31 -8.92
CA ASN A 28 -5.10 17.88 -8.78
C ASN A 28 -4.56 17.50 -7.40
N ALA A 29 -5.30 17.89 -6.35
CA ALA A 29 -5.27 17.16 -5.10
C ALA A 29 -5.88 15.78 -5.40
N TYR A 30 -5.07 14.90 -5.98
CA TYR A 30 -5.34 13.47 -6.02
C TYR A 30 -5.28 13.03 -4.56
N THR A 31 -6.41 13.08 -3.86
CA THR A 31 -6.58 12.34 -2.63
C THR A 31 -6.50 10.88 -3.05
N LYS A 32 -5.29 10.29 -2.97
CA LYS A 32 -5.08 8.85 -3.16
C LYS A 32 -6.00 8.19 -2.14
N SER A 33 -7.08 7.57 -2.61
CA SER A 33 -8.02 6.84 -1.76
C SER A 33 -7.21 5.85 -0.94
N SER A 34 -7.40 5.82 0.37
CA SER A 34 -6.73 4.82 1.21
C SER A 34 -7.40 3.49 0.97
N ASP A 35 -6.63 2.52 0.49
CA ASP A 35 -7.09 1.14 0.42
C ASP A 35 -6.61 0.41 1.68
N LYS A 36 -7.54 -0.30 2.32
CA LYS A 36 -7.29 -1.13 3.50
C LYS A 36 -7.71 -2.56 3.17
N VAL A 37 -6.77 -3.49 3.31
CA VAL A 37 -7.06 -4.92 3.23
C VAL A 37 -6.86 -5.52 4.62
N MET A 38 -7.92 -6.15 5.13
CA MET A 38 -7.89 -6.92 6.37
C MET A 38 -8.01 -8.40 6.05
N ILE A 39 -7.34 -9.22 6.85
CA ILE A 39 -7.60 -10.66 6.89
C ILE A 39 -8.97 -10.83 7.53
N SER A 40 -9.91 -11.44 6.80
CA SER A 40 -11.28 -11.69 7.26
C SER A 40 -11.28 -12.43 8.61
N GLU A 41 -12.02 -11.91 9.59
CA GLU A 41 -12.29 -12.55 10.89
C GLU A 41 -13.17 -13.79 10.68
N GLU A 42 -12.62 -14.88 10.17
CA GLU A 42 -13.35 -16.15 10.08
C GLU A 42 -12.52 -17.35 10.53
N ALA A 43 -11.75 -17.19 11.60
CA ALA A 43 -11.19 -18.31 12.37
C ALA A 43 -10.69 -17.87 13.75
N SER A 44 -11.56 -17.53 14.70
CA SER A 44 -11.31 -17.79 16.14
C SER A 44 -12.54 -17.45 16.98
N ASN A 45 -13.49 -18.38 17.00
CA ASN A 45 -14.34 -18.56 18.17
C ASN A 45 -13.70 -19.69 18.98
N ILE A 46 -12.48 -19.48 19.48
CA ILE A 46 -11.80 -20.44 20.35
C ILE A 46 -11.61 -19.77 21.71
N ASN A 47 -12.39 -20.29 22.64
CA ASN A 47 -12.44 -20.02 24.06
C ASN A 47 -11.16 -19.45 24.68
N SER A 48 -11.34 -18.35 25.40
CA SER A 48 -10.47 -17.84 26.45
C SER A 48 -9.96 -18.98 27.34
N SER A 49 -8.67 -19.26 27.24
CA SER A 49 -7.92 -19.96 28.28
C SER A 49 -6.78 -19.04 28.69
N SER A 50 -6.96 -18.44 29.86
CA SER A 50 -5.97 -17.69 30.60
C SER A 50 -4.77 -18.58 30.89
N ASP A 51 -3.59 -18.24 30.36
CA ASP A 51 -2.32 -18.50 31.03
C ASP A 51 -1.28 -17.45 30.60
N SER A 52 -1.01 -16.54 31.55
CA SER A 52 0.21 -15.73 31.74
C SER A 52 1.07 -15.40 30.51
N VAL A 53 0.82 -14.21 29.93
CA VAL A 53 1.78 -13.50 29.07
C VAL A 53 2.83 -12.83 29.97
N PRO A 54 4.15 -12.99 29.72
CA PRO A 54 5.15 -12.22 30.43
C PRO A 54 5.05 -10.75 30.01
N GLU A 55 4.85 -9.91 31.01
CA GLU A 55 4.93 -8.45 30.94
C GLU A 55 6.28 -8.04 30.35
N SER A 56 6.27 -7.49 29.13
CA SER A 56 7.45 -6.86 28.53
C SER A 56 7.08 -5.50 27.96
N SER A 57 7.64 -4.49 28.63
CA SER A 57 8.01 -3.15 28.15
C SER A 57 6.92 -2.31 27.49
N SER A 58 6.59 -1.22 28.19
CA SER A 58 6.11 0.06 27.65
C SER A 58 6.31 0.22 26.14
N ILE A 59 5.25 -0.06 25.39
CA ILE A 59 5.15 0.06 23.94
C ILE A 59 5.12 1.56 23.64
N GLU A 60 6.20 2.08 23.06
CA GLU A 60 6.18 3.43 22.50
C GLU A 60 5.21 3.43 21.31
N GLU A 61 4.42 4.49 21.14
CA GLU A 61 3.37 4.66 20.11
C GLU A 61 3.83 4.53 18.63
N ASN A 62 5.09 4.12 18.38
CA ASN A 62 5.69 3.80 17.08
C ASN A 62 5.64 2.29 16.70
N ASP A 63 5.19 1.42 17.60
CA ASP A 63 5.32 -0.05 17.52
C ASP A 63 4.17 -0.79 16.83
N SER A 64 3.14 -0.07 16.38
CA SER A 64 2.01 -0.70 15.68
C SER A 64 2.28 -0.99 14.20
N ILE A 65 3.39 -0.51 13.63
CA ILE A 65 3.78 -0.75 12.22
C ILE A 65 5.06 -1.57 12.19
N VAL A 66 4.97 -2.71 11.50
CA VAL A 66 6.05 -3.69 11.35
C VAL A 66 7.18 -3.09 10.52
N ASP A 67 8.41 -3.30 10.96
CA ASP A 67 9.61 -3.06 10.16
C ASP A 67 10.08 -4.40 9.60
N PHE A 68 10.09 -4.53 8.28
CA PHE A 68 10.48 -5.77 7.60
C PHE A 68 12.00 -5.94 7.49
N LYS A 69 12.79 -5.00 8.02
CA LYS A 69 14.25 -5.15 8.06
C LYS A 69 14.66 -6.32 8.96
N ASN A 70 15.22 -7.36 8.35
CA ASN A 70 15.70 -8.59 9.01
C ASN A 70 14.59 -9.41 9.70
N ILE A 71 13.36 -9.35 9.17
CA ILE A 71 12.28 -10.20 9.65
C ILE A 71 12.56 -11.67 9.31
N ASN A 72 12.15 -12.60 10.17
CA ASN A 72 12.19 -14.04 9.89
C ASN A 72 10.80 -14.63 9.59
N GLY A 73 10.71 -15.92 9.27
CA GLY A 73 9.46 -16.56 8.89
C GLY A 73 8.45 -16.64 10.04
N GLU A 74 8.90 -16.97 11.25
CA GLU A 74 8.04 -16.92 12.45
C GLU A 74 7.42 -15.53 12.70
N GLN A 75 8.20 -14.46 12.55
CA GLN A 75 7.71 -13.09 12.70
C GLN A 75 6.72 -12.71 11.60
N LEU A 76 6.96 -13.13 10.35
CA LEU A 76 6.01 -12.96 9.24
C LEU A 76 4.70 -13.70 9.53
N TYR A 77 4.77 -14.97 9.93
CA TYR A 77 3.62 -15.79 10.30
C TYR A 77 2.76 -15.12 11.40
N ASN A 78 3.41 -14.64 12.46
CA ASN A 78 2.73 -13.97 13.59
C ASN A 78 2.15 -12.60 13.20
N THR A 79 2.78 -11.90 12.24
CA THR A 79 2.27 -10.63 11.70
C THR A 79 0.92 -10.84 11.02
N PHE A 80 0.82 -11.87 10.17
CA PHE A 80 -0.40 -12.17 9.41
C PHE A 80 -1.40 -13.07 10.16
N LYS A 81 -1.17 -13.38 11.44
CA LYS A 81 -2.11 -14.10 12.32
C LYS A 81 -2.42 -15.54 11.89
N GLY A 82 -1.45 -16.23 11.32
CA GLY A 82 -1.53 -17.69 11.14
C GLY A 82 -1.81 -18.30 9.75
N PRO A 83 -2.26 -17.56 8.71
CA PRO A 83 -2.41 -18.09 7.37
C PRO A 83 -1.12 -18.70 6.82
N ASN A 84 -1.27 -19.65 5.90
CA ASN A 84 -0.12 -20.18 5.15
C ASN A 84 0.38 -19.15 4.12
N ALA A 85 1.57 -19.38 3.56
CA ALA A 85 2.20 -18.41 2.66
C ALA A 85 1.33 -18.07 1.42
N SER A 86 0.61 -19.05 0.88
CA SER A 86 -0.26 -18.83 -0.29
C SER A 86 -1.44 -17.92 0.04
N GLU A 87 -2.04 -18.08 1.21
CA GLU A 87 -3.14 -17.23 1.67
C GLU A 87 -2.70 -15.79 1.88
N ILE A 88 -1.49 -15.59 2.42
CA ILE A 88 -0.91 -14.25 2.57
C ILE A 88 -0.68 -13.61 1.20
N VAL A 89 -0.11 -14.34 0.23
CA VAL A 89 0.08 -13.81 -1.13
C VAL A 89 -1.26 -13.46 -1.79
N ASN A 90 -2.28 -14.32 -1.64
CA ASN A 90 -3.63 -14.06 -2.18
C ASN A 90 -4.26 -12.79 -1.57
N LEU A 91 -3.98 -12.48 -0.30
CA LEU A 91 -4.40 -11.20 0.31
C LEU A 91 -3.71 -10.01 -0.35
N LEU A 92 -2.42 -10.14 -0.67
CA LEU A 92 -1.64 -9.07 -1.31
C LEU A 92 -2.00 -8.88 -2.79
N ASP A 93 -2.55 -9.89 -3.46
CA ASP A 93 -3.08 -9.77 -4.83
C ASP A 93 -4.34 -8.89 -4.94
N GLN A 94 -4.93 -8.49 -3.81
CA GLN A 94 -6.03 -7.51 -3.80
C GLN A 94 -5.57 -6.08 -4.11
N PHE A 95 -4.26 -5.81 -4.03
CA PHE A 95 -3.70 -4.52 -4.41
C PHE A 95 -3.53 -4.43 -5.93
N HIS A 96 -3.76 -3.24 -6.48
CA HIS A 96 -3.81 -3.02 -7.92
C HIS A 96 -2.45 -3.20 -8.62
N ASP A 97 -1.35 -2.90 -7.95
CA ASP A 97 0.00 -2.90 -8.52
C ASP A 97 1.03 -3.40 -7.50
N ASP A 98 1.93 -4.28 -7.94
CA ASP A 98 3.03 -4.79 -7.14
C ASP A 98 4.04 -3.70 -6.71
N SER A 99 4.08 -2.59 -7.44
CA SER A 99 4.90 -1.41 -7.10
C SER A 99 4.28 -0.50 -6.05
N ASP A 100 3.01 -0.70 -5.68
CA ASP A 100 2.39 0.07 -4.61
C ASP A 100 3.13 -0.15 -3.29
N ARG A 101 3.40 0.96 -2.59
CA ARG A 101 3.99 0.91 -1.25
C ARG A 101 2.91 0.86 -0.19
N VAL A 102 3.06 -0.08 0.72
CA VAL A 102 2.16 -0.33 1.84
C VAL A 102 2.90 -0.27 3.17
N VAL A 103 2.13 -0.13 4.24
CA VAL A 103 2.59 -0.40 5.60
C VAL A 103 1.77 -1.54 6.16
N VAL A 104 2.42 -2.41 6.94
CA VAL A 104 1.74 -3.53 7.61
C VAL A 104 1.73 -3.27 9.10
N THR A 105 0.56 -3.39 9.71
CA THR A 105 0.42 -3.24 11.15
C THR A 105 0.80 -4.52 11.88
N SER A 106 1.14 -4.42 13.17
CA SER A 106 1.37 -5.59 14.04
C SER A 106 0.10 -6.45 14.24
N TYR A 107 -1.05 -5.95 13.79
CA TYR A 107 -2.33 -6.65 13.75
C TYR A 107 -2.60 -7.36 12.42
N GLY A 108 -1.69 -7.28 11.45
CA GLY A 108 -1.81 -7.95 10.15
C GLY A 108 -2.61 -7.16 9.11
N GLU A 109 -2.97 -5.90 9.40
CA GLU A 109 -3.61 -5.03 8.41
C GLU A 109 -2.58 -4.51 7.41
N VAL A 110 -2.89 -4.58 6.12
CA VAL A 110 -2.07 -4.02 5.05
C VAL A 110 -2.76 -2.74 4.56
N LEU A 111 -2.05 -1.62 4.65
CA LEU A 111 -2.60 -0.29 4.40
C LEU A 111 -1.81 0.42 3.30
N SER A 112 -2.49 1.14 2.41
CA SER A 112 -1.88 1.95 1.35
C SER A 112 -2.39 3.39 1.35
N GLY A 113 -1.61 4.29 0.73
CA GLY A 113 -2.00 5.68 0.51
C GLY A 113 -1.76 6.59 1.71
N GLN A 114 -2.68 7.54 1.92
CA GLN A 114 -2.63 8.46 3.07
C GLN A 114 -3.53 7.94 4.19
N ILE A 115 -2.93 7.64 5.32
CA ILE A 115 -3.56 6.97 6.46
C ILE A 115 -3.54 7.91 7.66
N ASP A 116 -4.70 8.14 8.25
CA ASP A 116 -4.81 8.73 9.58
C ASP A 116 -4.71 7.61 10.62
N PHE A 117 -3.49 7.33 11.08
CA PHE A 117 -3.23 6.34 12.10
C PHE A 117 -3.53 6.91 13.49
N LYS A 118 -4.41 6.25 14.25
CA LYS A 118 -4.69 6.62 15.65
C LYS A 118 -4.44 5.38 16.51
N ALA A 119 -3.36 5.39 17.27
CA ALA A 119 -3.19 4.41 18.35
C ALA A 119 -4.13 4.82 19.51
N GLU A 120 -4.67 3.86 20.25
CA GLU A 120 -5.50 4.18 21.41
C GLU A 120 -4.74 5.09 22.39
N GLY A 121 -5.36 6.21 22.77
CA GLY A 121 -4.74 7.20 23.66
C GLY A 121 -3.87 8.26 22.97
N SER A 122 -3.56 8.13 21.68
CA SER A 122 -2.60 8.99 20.99
C SER A 122 -3.21 10.05 20.07
N ASN A 123 -2.39 11.07 19.74
CA ASN A 123 -2.71 12.02 18.69
C ASN A 123 -2.72 11.32 17.33
N LYS A 124 -3.67 11.67 16.45
CA LYS A 124 -3.72 11.16 15.08
C LYS A 124 -2.41 11.46 14.36
N ARG A 125 -1.73 10.41 13.88
CA ARG A 125 -0.55 10.50 13.04
C ARG A 125 -0.94 10.30 11.60
N LYS A 126 -0.58 11.25 10.74
CA LYS A 126 -0.72 11.08 9.29
C LYS A 126 0.48 10.34 8.74
N ILE A 127 0.23 9.28 7.99
CA ILE A 127 1.25 8.46 7.34
C ILE A 127 0.96 8.45 5.84
N ASP A 128 1.96 8.77 5.03
CA ASP A 128 1.93 8.54 3.59
C ASP A 128 2.80 7.31 3.29
N THR A 129 2.18 6.20 2.90
CA THR A 129 2.89 4.93 2.70
C THR A 129 3.93 4.99 1.59
N SER A 130 3.80 5.93 0.65
CA SER A 130 4.75 6.10 -0.46
C SER A 130 6.12 6.61 0.00
N THR A 131 6.14 7.38 1.10
CA THR A 131 7.35 8.00 1.65
C THR A 131 7.71 7.49 3.04
N TYR A 132 6.86 6.68 3.67
CA TYR A 132 7.11 6.20 5.03
C TYR A 132 8.34 5.28 5.11
N PRO A 133 9.27 5.49 6.06
CA PRO A 133 10.50 4.71 6.14
C PRO A 133 10.32 3.21 6.34
N LYS A 134 9.24 2.79 7.03
CA LYS A 134 8.87 1.38 7.22
C LYS A 134 7.92 0.86 6.12
N GLY A 135 7.66 1.65 5.08
CA GLY A 135 6.85 1.21 3.95
C GLY A 135 7.61 0.23 3.06
N ILE A 136 6.93 -0.80 2.59
CA ILE A 136 7.46 -1.85 1.70
C ILE A 136 6.62 -1.91 0.42
N THR A 137 7.19 -2.31 -0.73
CA THR A 137 6.37 -2.56 -1.93
C THR A 137 5.61 -3.88 -1.77
N ILE A 138 4.46 -4.01 -2.44
CA ILE A 138 3.73 -5.29 -2.48
C ILE A 138 4.62 -6.39 -3.07
N TYR A 139 5.40 -6.09 -4.10
CA TYR A 139 6.38 -7.00 -4.69
C TYR A 139 7.38 -7.52 -3.66
N ASP A 140 8.07 -6.62 -2.95
CA ASP A 140 9.12 -7.00 -1.99
C ASP A 140 8.51 -7.80 -0.82
N LEU A 141 7.29 -7.47 -0.41
CA LEU A 141 6.57 -8.20 0.63
C LEU A 141 6.24 -9.63 0.18
N LYS A 142 5.74 -9.82 -1.04
CA LYS A 142 5.50 -11.16 -1.63
C LYS A 142 6.80 -11.96 -1.73
N VAL A 143 7.90 -11.33 -2.15
CA VAL A 143 9.21 -11.98 -2.21
C VAL A 143 9.68 -12.43 -0.83
N LEU A 144 9.53 -11.60 0.22
CA LEU A 144 9.86 -11.98 1.59
C LEU A 144 9.04 -13.19 2.06
N ILE A 145 7.75 -13.21 1.76
CA ILE A 145 6.87 -14.35 2.10
C ILE A 145 7.33 -15.61 1.37
N GLU A 146 7.68 -15.53 0.08
CA GLU A 146 8.16 -16.69 -0.68
C GLU A 146 9.52 -17.19 -0.16
N ILE A 147 10.42 -16.31 0.26
CA ILE A 147 11.71 -16.70 0.89
C ILE A 147 11.49 -17.52 2.16
N HIS A 148 10.49 -17.17 2.97
CA HIS A 148 10.16 -17.83 4.24
C HIS A 148 9.02 -18.83 4.15
N LYS A 149 8.64 -19.24 2.94
CA LYS A 149 7.45 -20.05 2.67
C LYS A 149 7.39 -21.35 3.44
N ASP A 150 8.48 -22.11 3.45
CA ASP A 150 8.51 -23.43 4.09
C ASP A 150 8.28 -23.29 5.60
N GLU A 151 8.93 -22.31 6.24
CA GLU A 151 8.77 -22.01 7.67
C GLU A 151 7.36 -21.54 8.00
N ILE A 152 6.79 -20.61 7.20
CA ILE A 152 5.42 -20.12 7.39
C ILE A 152 4.40 -21.27 7.25
N ASN A 153 4.58 -22.14 6.25
CA ASN A 153 3.68 -23.27 6.02
C ASN A 153 3.78 -24.31 7.13
N GLU A 154 5.00 -24.64 7.60
CA GLU A 154 5.19 -25.56 8.73
C GLU A 154 4.51 -25.03 10.00
N LEU A 155 4.67 -23.74 10.30
CA LEU A 155 4.01 -23.11 11.44
C LEU A 155 2.49 -23.11 11.28
N SER A 156 1.98 -22.81 10.09
CA SER A 156 0.54 -22.86 9.80
C SER A 156 -0.02 -24.27 10.00
N GLU A 157 0.61 -25.31 9.45
CA GLU A 157 0.17 -26.70 9.64
C GLU A 157 0.21 -27.14 11.11
N LYS A 158 1.23 -26.71 11.85
CA LYS A 158 1.41 -27.05 13.27
C LYS A 158 0.35 -26.44 14.18
N TYR A 159 -0.07 -25.20 13.90
CA TYR A 159 -0.97 -24.43 14.77
C TYR A 159 -2.40 -24.26 14.22
N SER A 160 -2.72 -24.78 13.03
CA SER A 160 -4.09 -24.81 12.48
C SER A 160 -4.97 -25.94 13.03
N GLN A 161 -4.63 -26.52 14.18
CA GLN A 161 -5.39 -27.58 14.89
C GLN A 161 -6.16 -27.02 16.08
#